data_AF-A0A2T5Y9X1-F1
#
_entry.id   AF-A0A2T5Y9X1-F1
#
_cell.length_a   1.000
_cell.length_b   1.000
_cell.length_c   1.000
_cell.angle_alpha   90.00
_cell.angle_beta   90.00
_cell.angle_gamma   90.00
#
_symmetry.space_group_name_H-M   'P 1'
#
loop_
_entity.id
_entity.type
_entity.pdbx_description
1 polymer ?
#
loop_
_entity_poly.entity_id
_entity_poly.type
_entity_poly.pdbx_seq_one_letter_code
_entity_poly.pdbx_strand_id
1 'polypeptide(L)'
;EASKLVSKHDREEALRFFLHYLHHDLNSNTVDNKQLTKTIQKSLFRETGQVKRFEEILNQFLEDKDLQKALAEVPSVYTKQRKKIQLDLSTIREVQQQHSGTVELLNEYLQDEDEPVASMDASGTSSDDDSATEGEEIQLEIKANTAASNASLFISEIALNEVQQELLQLFQSSDLSLAQQQVETFSKTRGVFKNQLIDSINESCYEQLDDVLIEEDGDTYAIYENYFQQLLRK
;
A
#
# COMPACT_ATOMS: atom_id res chain seq x y z
N GLU A 1 1.04 -35.98 16.16
CA GLU A 1 2.28 -35.60 16.88
C GLU A 1 3.16 -34.69 16.01
N ALA A 2 3.64 -35.13 14.84
CA ALA A 2 4.51 -34.34 13.95
C ALA A 2 3.95 -32.94 13.56
N SER A 3 2.69 -32.87 13.13
CA SER A 3 2.04 -31.59 12.76
C SER A 3 2.01 -30.57 13.93
N LYS A 4 1.87 -31.03 15.19
CA LYS A 4 1.88 -30.17 16.39
C LYS A 4 3.27 -29.60 16.71
N LEU A 5 4.33 -30.31 16.31
CA LEU A 5 5.71 -29.88 16.53
C LEU A 5 6.17 -28.91 15.43
N VAL A 6 5.78 -29.22 14.19
CA VAL A 6 6.13 -28.42 13.00
C VAL A 6 5.34 -27.12 12.94
N SER A 7 4.11 -27.05 13.48
CA SER A 7 3.27 -25.84 13.45
C SER A 7 3.90 -24.60 14.11
N LYS A 8 4.93 -24.77 14.93
CA LYS A 8 5.69 -23.67 15.56
C LYS A 8 6.76 -23.08 14.65
N HIS A 9 7.28 -23.86 13.70
CA HIS A 9 8.39 -23.49 12.83
C HIS A 9 7.90 -23.19 11.41
N ASP A 10 7.05 -24.07 10.87
CA ASP A 10 6.51 -23.97 9.53
C ASP A 10 5.02 -24.39 9.55
N ARG A 11 4.16 -23.44 9.19
CA ARG A 11 2.71 -23.66 9.19
C ARG A 11 2.26 -24.44 7.96
N GLU A 12 2.93 -24.25 6.83
CA GLU A 12 2.61 -24.93 5.57
C GLU A 12 2.94 -26.42 5.65
N GLU A 13 4.15 -26.74 6.13
CA GLU A 13 4.56 -28.14 6.32
C GLU A 13 3.68 -28.86 7.35
N ALA A 14 3.24 -28.17 8.39
CA ALA A 14 2.33 -28.75 9.37
C ALA A 14 0.95 -29.11 8.78
N LEU A 15 0.46 -28.37 7.77
CA LEU A 15 -0.74 -28.73 6.99
C LEU A 15 -0.46 -29.89 6.02
N ARG A 16 0.69 -29.91 5.34
CA ARG A 16 1.11 -31.03 4.48
C ARG A 16 1.19 -32.34 5.27
N PHE A 17 1.80 -32.32 6.46
CA PHE A 17 1.83 -33.49 7.35
C PHE A 17 0.45 -33.92 7.83
N PHE A 18 -0.49 -32.99 8.01
CA PHE A 18 -1.87 -33.33 8.35
C PHE A 18 -2.59 -34.04 7.19
N LEU A 19 -2.40 -33.57 5.94
CA LEU A 19 -2.92 -34.25 4.76
C LEU A 19 -2.33 -35.64 4.59
N HIS A 20 -1.03 -35.82 4.81
CA HIS A 20 -0.40 -37.14 4.81
C HIS A 20 -0.99 -38.07 5.87
N TYR A 21 -1.20 -37.57 7.10
CA TYR A 21 -1.87 -38.32 8.16
C TYR A 21 -3.28 -38.75 7.71
N LEU A 22 -4.06 -37.81 7.16
CA LEU A 22 -5.42 -38.08 6.71
C LEU A 22 -5.46 -39.09 5.55
N HIS A 23 -4.54 -39.00 4.60
CA HIS A 23 -4.39 -39.97 3.52
C HIS A 23 -4.13 -41.39 4.05
N HIS A 24 -3.25 -41.52 5.05
CA HIS A 24 -2.98 -42.82 5.67
C HIS A 24 -4.15 -43.32 6.51
N ASP A 25 -4.90 -42.43 7.18
CA ASP A 25 -6.10 -42.75 7.96
C ASP A 25 -7.24 -43.28 7.08
N LEU A 26 -7.50 -42.61 5.95
CA LEU A 26 -8.51 -43.01 4.95
C LEU A 26 -8.20 -44.36 4.28
N ASN A 27 -6.92 -44.71 4.19
CA ASN A 27 -6.46 -45.99 3.63
C ASN A 27 -6.30 -47.09 4.70
N SER A 28 -6.56 -46.77 5.97
CA SER A 28 -6.46 -47.73 7.08
C SER A 28 -7.81 -48.41 7.37
N ASN A 29 -7.77 -49.55 8.05
CA ASN A 29 -8.99 -50.32 8.39
C ASN A 29 -9.86 -49.65 9.48
N THR A 30 -9.37 -48.60 10.14
CA THR A 30 -10.08 -47.87 11.21
C THR A 30 -9.92 -46.38 10.97
N VAL A 31 -10.99 -45.72 10.53
CA VAL A 31 -10.96 -44.28 10.23
C VAL A 31 -11.06 -43.49 11.54
N ASP A 32 -9.91 -43.03 12.04
CA ASP A 32 -9.81 -42.11 13.17
C ASP A 32 -9.75 -40.69 12.60
N ASN A 33 -10.91 -40.19 12.15
CA ASN A 33 -11.14 -38.85 11.59
C ASN A 33 -10.84 -37.74 12.63
N LYS A 34 -9.57 -37.59 12.95
CA LYS A 34 -9.07 -36.79 14.06
C LYS A 34 -8.95 -35.36 13.58
N GLN A 35 -9.95 -34.56 13.92
CA GLN A 35 -9.95 -33.13 13.65
C GLN A 35 -8.77 -32.44 14.35
N LEU A 36 -8.21 -31.42 13.69
CA LEU A 36 -7.23 -30.53 14.30
C LEU A 36 -7.83 -29.94 15.58
N THR A 37 -7.12 -30.04 16.70
CA THR A 37 -7.61 -29.47 17.96
C THR A 37 -7.65 -27.94 17.86
N LYS A 38 -8.59 -27.30 18.56
CA LYS A 38 -8.78 -25.83 18.53
C LYS A 38 -7.49 -25.04 18.82
N THR A 39 -6.60 -25.59 19.64
CA THR A 39 -5.28 -25.01 19.96
C THR A 39 -4.34 -25.03 18.76
N ILE A 40 -4.35 -26.11 17.99
CA ILE A 40 -3.52 -26.29 16.79
C ILE A 40 -4.07 -25.41 15.66
N GLN A 41 -5.40 -25.36 15.48
CA GLN A 41 -6.05 -24.45 14.51
C GLN A 41 -5.68 -22.98 14.77
N LYS A 42 -5.72 -22.51 16.02
CA LYS A 42 -5.29 -21.15 16.39
C LYS A 42 -3.80 -20.88 16.15
N SER A 43 -2.96 -21.91 16.17
CA SER A 43 -1.52 -21.80 15.90
C SER A 43 -1.21 -21.77 14.40
N LEU A 44 -2.02 -22.45 13.59
CA LEU A 44 -1.84 -22.60 12.15
C LEU A 44 -2.51 -21.49 11.34
N PHE A 45 -3.64 -20.99 11.82
CA PHE A 45 -4.47 -20.00 11.12
C PHE A 45 -4.59 -18.73 11.96
N ARG A 46 -4.24 -17.60 11.35
CA ARG A 46 -4.41 -16.27 11.97
C ARG A 46 -5.76 -15.66 11.61
N GLU A 47 -6.27 -15.99 10.43
CA GLU A 47 -7.52 -15.46 9.88
C GLU A 47 -8.56 -16.57 9.75
N THR A 48 -9.82 -16.28 10.09
CA THR A 48 -10.95 -17.21 9.92
C THR A 48 -11.13 -17.65 8.45
N GLY A 49 -10.76 -16.80 7.50
CA GLY A 49 -10.77 -17.13 6.06
C GLY A 49 -9.81 -18.26 5.69
N GLN A 50 -8.67 -18.39 6.37
CA GLN A 50 -7.70 -19.46 6.12
C GLN A 50 -8.25 -20.82 6.57
N VAL A 51 -9.01 -20.85 7.67
CA VAL A 51 -9.66 -22.07 8.16
C VAL A 51 -10.65 -22.60 7.14
N LYS A 52 -11.53 -21.73 6.62
CA LYS A 52 -12.55 -22.13 5.62
C LYS A 52 -11.94 -22.68 4.35
N ARG A 53 -10.87 -22.05 3.84
CA ARG A 53 -10.16 -22.55 2.64
C ARG A 53 -9.52 -23.90 2.88
N PHE A 54 -8.96 -24.11 4.07
CA PHE A 54 -8.41 -25.42 4.40
C PHE A 54 -9.51 -26.47 4.52
N GLU A 55 -10.69 -26.13 5.05
CA GLU A 55 -11.86 -27.01 5.06
C GLU A 55 -12.33 -27.37 3.64
N GLU A 56 -12.32 -26.40 2.71
CA GLU A 56 -12.62 -26.65 1.29
C GLU A 56 -11.64 -27.65 0.66
N ILE A 57 -10.34 -27.48 0.90
CA ILE A 57 -9.30 -28.42 0.42
C ILE A 57 -9.50 -29.81 1.05
N LEU A 58 -9.85 -29.88 2.34
CA LEU A 58 -10.11 -31.17 3.00
C LEU A 58 -11.33 -31.87 2.42
N ASN A 59 -12.41 -31.15 2.14
CA ASN A 59 -13.62 -31.71 1.52
C ASN A 59 -13.31 -32.21 0.11
N GLN A 60 -12.58 -31.42 -0.69
CA GLN A 60 -12.16 -31.83 -2.02
C GLN A 60 -11.21 -33.03 -1.99
N PHE A 61 -10.31 -33.08 -1.02
CA PHE A 61 -9.44 -34.23 -0.80
C PHE A 61 -10.20 -35.49 -0.38
N LEU A 62 -11.29 -35.35 0.39
CA LEU A 62 -12.14 -36.47 0.79
C LEU A 62 -12.91 -37.07 -0.40
N GLU A 63 -13.27 -36.24 -1.38
CA GLU A 63 -13.93 -36.63 -2.63
C GLU A 63 -12.95 -37.23 -3.64
N ASP A 64 -11.87 -36.51 -3.97
CA ASP A 64 -10.93 -36.88 -5.03
C ASP A 64 -9.91 -37.95 -4.56
N LYS A 65 -9.64 -38.04 -3.25
CA LYS A 65 -8.59 -38.88 -2.63
C LYS A 65 -7.19 -38.67 -3.20
N ASP A 66 -6.97 -37.59 -3.94
CA ASP A 66 -5.69 -37.28 -4.57
C ASP A 66 -4.82 -36.43 -3.64
N LEU A 67 -3.80 -37.07 -3.09
CA LEU A 67 -2.85 -36.46 -2.16
C LEU A 67 -1.98 -35.39 -2.86
N GLN A 68 -1.59 -35.60 -4.12
CA GLN A 68 -0.71 -34.68 -4.82
C GLN A 68 -1.43 -33.37 -5.12
N LYS A 69 -2.69 -33.46 -5.55
CA LYS A 69 -3.55 -32.29 -5.77
C LYS A 69 -3.75 -31.49 -4.49
N ALA A 70 -4.06 -32.16 -3.39
CA ALA A 70 -4.25 -31.50 -2.10
C ALA A 70 -2.98 -30.81 -1.59
N LEU A 71 -1.80 -31.44 -1.74
CA LEU A 71 -0.51 -30.87 -1.33
C LEU A 71 -0.14 -29.61 -2.15
N ALA A 72 -0.49 -29.59 -3.43
CA ALA A 72 -0.27 -28.43 -4.30
C ALA A 72 -1.16 -27.23 -3.93
N GLU A 73 -2.34 -27.48 -3.35
CA GLU A 73 -3.27 -26.42 -2.94
C GLU A 73 -2.99 -25.87 -1.54
N VAL A 74 -2.20 -26.56 -0.69
CA VAL A 74 -1.85 -26.08 0.67
C VAL A 74 -1.29 -24.65 0.70
N PRO A 75 -0.34 -24.24 -0.17
CA PRO A 75 0.18 -22.88 -0.16
C PRO A 75 -0.90 -21.82 -0.44
N SER A 76 -1.94 -22.18 -1.20
CA SER A 76 -3.02 -21.25 -1.55
C SER A 76 -3.82 -20.78 -0.33
N VAL A 77 -3.86 -21.58 0.75
CA VAL A 77 -4.56 -21.25 2.00
C VAL A 77 -4.06 -19.94 2.60
N TYR A 78 -2.75 -19.71 2.55
CA TYR A 78 -2.10 -18.55 3.17
C TYR A 78 -2.03 -17.33 2.24
N THR A 79 -2.32 -17.50 0.95
CA THR A 79 -2.29 -16.38 0.01
C THR A 79 -3.39 -15.36 0.33
N LYS A 80 -3.02 -14.07 0.38
CA LYS A 80 -3.98 -12.98 0.56
C LYS A 80 -4.79 -12.83 -0.72
N GLN A 81 -6.08 -13.14 -0.68
CA GLN A 81 -6.95 -12.90 -1.84
C GLN A 81 -7.08 -11.40 -2.06
N ARG A 82 -6.82 -10.98 -3.30
CA ARG A 82 -7.11 -9.61 -3.73
C ARG A 82 -8.63 -9.44 -3.77
N LYS A 83 -9.14 -8.39 -3.12
CA LYS A 83 -10.56 -8.05 -3.21
C LYS A 83 -10.88 -7.73 -4.66
N LYS A 84 -11.86 -8.44 -5.24
CA LYS A 84 -12.34 -8.12 -6.59
C LYS A 84 -13.09 -6.81 -6.50
N ILE A 85 -12.49 -5.73 -7.00
CA ILE A 85 -13.17 -4.44 -7.12
C ILE A 85 -14.26 -4.64 -8.18
N GLN A 86 -15.52 -4.60 -7.76
CA GLN A 86 -16.64 -4.56 -8.68
C GLN A 86 -17.01 -3.09 -8.84
N LEU A 87 -16.70 -2.54 -10.02
CA LEU A 87 -17.08 -1.19 -10.38
C LEU A 87 -18.58 -1.18 -10.71
N ASP A 88 -19.36 -0.46 -9.94
CA ASP A 88 -20.78 -0.31 -10.21
C ASP A 88 -20.99 0.74 -11.30
N LEU A 89 -21.26 0.27 -12.52
CA LEU A 89 -21.49 1.14 -13.67
C LEU A 89 -22.79 1.95 -13.55
N SER A 90 -23.70 1.59 -12.64
CA SER A 90 -24.97 2.30 -12.45
C SER A 90 -24.78 3.61 -11.69
N THR A 91 -24.00 3.59 -10.60
CA THR A 91 -23.64 4.78 -9.83
C THR A 91 -22.80 5.76 -10.64
N ILE A 92 -21.90 5.28 -11.51
CA ILE A 92 -21.13 6.15 -12.42
C ILE A 92 -22.05 6.92 -13.38
N ARG A 93 -23.05 6.25 -13.97
CA ARG A 93 -24.00 6.91 -14.87
C ARG A 93 -24.88 7.92 -14.14
N GLU A 94 -25.29 7.60 -12.91
CA GLU A 94 -26.10 8.50 -12.10
C GLU A 94 -25.32 9.79 -11.77
N VAL A 95 -24.06 9.67 -11.37
CA VAL A 95 -23.17 10.81 -11.10
C VAL A 95 -22.90 11.62 -12.38
N GLN A 96 -22.64 10.96 -13.52
CA GLN A 96 -22.49 11.64 -14.81
C GLN A 96 -23.74 12.42 -15.20
N GLN A 97 -24.92 11.88 -14.93
CA GLN A 97 -26.18 12.56 -15.24
C GLN A 97 -26.45 13.72 -14.28
N GLN A 98 -26.14 13.57 -12.99
CA GLN A 98 -26.27 14.64 -11.99
C GLN A 98 -25.39 15.85 -12.30
N HIS A 99 -24.21 15.65 -12.88
CA HIS A 99 -23.27 16.73 -13.20
C HIS A 99 -23.27 17.14 -14.68
N SER A 100 -24.14 16.57 -15.52
CA SER A 100 -24.20 16.87 -16.96
C SER A 100 -24.36 18.37 -17.25
N GLY A 101 -25.27 19.05 -16.56
CA GLY A 101 -25.48 20.49 -16.73
C GLY A 101 -24.31 21.36 -16.25
N THR A 102 -23.54 20.90 -15.25
CA THR A 102 -22.34 21.61 -14.79
C THR A 102 -21.20 21.46 -15.80
N VAL A 103 -21.07 20.26 -16.40
CA VAL A 103 -20.08 19.98 -17.45
C VAL A 103 -20.38 20.79 -18.71
N GLU A 104 -21.66 20.90 -19.10
CA GLU A 104 -22.06 21.74 -20.23
C GLU A 104 -21.72 23.22 -19.97
N LEU A 105 -22.02 23.72 -18.77
CA LEU A 105 -21.71 25.10 -18.39
C LEU A 105 -20.19 25.37 -18.41
N LEU A 106 -19.39 24.49 -17.83
CA LEU A 106 -17.93 24.59 -17.87
C LEU A 106 -17.38 24.56 -19.30
N ASN A 107 -17.96 23.73 -20.16
CA ASN A 107 -17.56 23.63 -21.56
C ASN A 107 -17.92 24.90 -22.35
N GLU A 108 -19.01 25.58 -22.00
CA GLU A 108 -19.39 26.89 -22.53
C GLU A 108 -18.38 27.96 -22.08
N TYR A 109 -18.05 28.04 -20.78
CA TYR A 109 -17.05 28.99 -20.27
C TYR A 109 -15.64 28.75 -20.83
N LEU A 110 -15.27 27.50 -21.13
CA LEU A 110 -13.98 27.17 -21.73
C LEU A 110 -13.91 27.46 -23.24
N GLN A 111 -15.05 27.63 -23.92
CA GLN A 111 -15.10 27.96 -25.35
C GLN A 111 -15.02 29.47 -25.61
N ASP A 112 -15.29 30.31 -24.62
CA ASP A 112 -15.35 31.77 -24.78
C ASP A 112 -13.99 32.49 -24.57
N GLU A 113 -12.89 31.76 -24.31
CA GLU A 113 -11.53 32.31 -24.21
C GLU A 113 -10.55 31.73 -25.26
N ASP A 114 -10.94 31.73 -26.54
CA ASP A 114 -9.97 31.60 -27.63
C ASP A 114 -9.30 32.97 -27.92
N GLU A 115 -8.34 33.37 -27.09
CA GLU A 115 -7.23 34.22 -27.54
C GLU A 115 -6.39 33.42 -28.57
N PRO A 116 -5.98 34.01 -29.71
CA PRO A 116 -5.34 33.26 -30.78
C PRO A 116 -3.91 32.88 -30.38
N VAL A 117 -3.74 31.73 -29.74
CA VAL A 117 -2.42 31.10 -29.61
C VAL A 117 -1.98 30.60 -30.98
N ALA A 118 -0.94 31.25 -31.49
CA ALA A 118 -0.28 30.92 -32.73
C ALA A 118 0.05 29.42 -32.79
N SER A 119 -0.34 28.82 -33.91
CA SER A 119 0.00 27.47 -34.32
C SER A 119 1.51 27.29 -34.42
N MET A 120 2.07 26.36 -33.63
CA MET A 120 3.35 25.71 -33.91
C MET A 120 3.27 24.22 -33.56
N ASP A 121 2.83 23.50 -34.59
CA ASP A 121 3.30 22.22 -35.08
C ASP A 121 3.61 21.07 -34.11
N ALA A 122 2.87 19.99 -34.31
CA ALA A 122 3.15 18.67 -33.81
C ALA A 122 4.20 17.99 -34.70
N SER A 123 5.30 17.54 -34.12
CA SER A 123 6.05 16.41 -34.69
C SER A 123 6.54 15.51 -33.57
N GLY A 124 5.76 14.46 -33.30
CA GLY A 124 6.30 13.26 -32.72
C GLY A 124 6.98 12.44 -33.82
N THR A 125 8.19 11.96 -33.56
CA THR A 125 8.68 10.69 -34.12
C THR A 125 9.67 10.09 -33.12
N SER A 126 9.30 8.88 -32.70
CA SER A 126 10.01 7.89 -31.92
C SER A 126 11.23 7.31 -32.62
N SER A 127 12.30 7.01 -31.88
CA SER A 127 13.05 5.73 -31.91
C SER A 127 14.23 5.74 -30.94
N ASP A 128 14.72 4.54 -30.61
CA ASP A 128 15.89 4.14 -29.80
C ASP A 128 15.51 3.83 -28.34
N ASP A 129 15.04 2.62 -28.00
CA ASP A 129 15.64 1.27 -28.08
C ASP A 129 16.88 1.05 -27.21
N ASP A 130 16.68 0.13 -26.25
CA ASP A 130 17.60 -0.79 -25.58
C ASP A 130 18.97 -0.31 -25.06
N SER A 131 19.13 -0.29 -23.72
CA SER A 131 20.09 -1.22 -23.11
C SER A 131 19.83 -1.40 -21.62
N ALA A 132 19.67 -2.64 -21.21
CA ALA A 132 19.93 -3.07 -19.84
C ALA A 132 21.30 -2.59 -19.36
N THR A 133 21.36 -1.98 -18.17
CA THR A 133 22.59 -1.91 -17.39
C THR A 133 22.24 -2.14 -15.93
N GLU A 134 22.50 -3.38 -15.54
CA GLU A 134 23.00 -3.88 -14.26
C GLU A 134 23.02 -2.92 -13.07
N GLY A 135 22.47 -3.41 -11.96
CA GLY A 135 22.36 -2.69 -10.71
C GLY A 135 23.70 -2.20 -10.17
N GLU A 136 23.76 -0.90 -9.93
CA GLU A 136 24.65 -0.33 -8.93
C GLU A 136 23.81 -0.03 -7.69
N GLU A 137 23.99 -0.83 -6.64
CA GLU A 137 23.56 -0.51 -5.29
C GLU A 137 24.25 0.79 -4.86
N ILE A 138 23.51 1.90 -4.86
CA ILE A 138 24.02 3.17 -4.33
C ILE A 138 23.93 3.09 -2.81
N GLN A 139 25.05 2.74 -2.18
CA GLN A 139 25.24 2.77 -0.73
C GLN A 139 25.48 4.24 -0.30
N LEU A 140 24.45 4.90 0.21
CA LEU A 140 24.55 6.29 0.71
C LEU A 140 25.03 6.30 2.17
N GLU A 141 26.33 6.52 2.38
CA GLU A 141 26.87 6.92 3.69
C GLU A 141 26.62 8.42 3.92
N ILE A 142 25.75 8.76 4.87
CA ILE A 142 25.49 10.14 5.26
C ILE A 142 26.50 10.54 6.35
N LYS A 143 27.48 11.38 6.00
CA LYS A 143 28.27 12.14 6.97
C LYS A 143 27.40 13.29 7.50
N ALA A 144 27.07 13.24 8.79
CA ALA A 144 26.40 14.32 9.49
C ALA A 144 27.30 15.57 9.52
N ASN A 145 27.00 16.55 8.66
CA ASN A 145 27.50 17.90 8.82
C ASN A 145 26.52 18.68 9.69
N THR A 146 26.87 18.80 10.97
CA THR A 146 26.25 19.74 11.89
C THR A 146 26.79 21.15 11.64
N ALA A 147 25.94 22.04 11.13
CA ALA A 147 26.16 23.48 11.28
C ALA A 147 24.85 24.29 11.21
N ALA A 148 24.59 25.00 12.32
CA ALA A 148 23.86 26.28 12.43
C ALA A 148 22.33 26.30 12.31
N SER A 149 21.68 25.97 13.43
CA SER A 149 20.68 26.82 14.12
C SER A 149 19.71 27.66 13.27
N ASN A 150 18.58 27.06 12.92
CA ASN A 150 17.29 27.72 13.06
C ASN A 150 16.55 27.02 14.20
N ALA A 151 15.96 27.77 15.12
CA ALA A 151 15.24 27.19 16.24
C ALA A 151 14.14 26.26 15.69
N SER A 152 14.26 24.96 15.95
CA SER A 152 13.25 23.97 15.54
C SER A 152 11.89 24.39 16.08
N LEU A 153 11.02 24.87 15.20
CA LEU A 153 9.60 25.14 15.49
C LEU A 153 8.87 23.86 15.89
N PHE A 154 9.44 22.71 15.52
CA PHE A 154 8.90 21.39 15.76
C PHE A 154 9.48 20.74 17.02
N ILE A 155 8.69 19.86 17.65
CA ILE A 155 9.09 19.10 18.83
C ILE A 155 10.34 18.26 18.52
N SER A 156 11.31 18.26 19.44
CA SER A 156 12.62 17.62 19.26
C SER A 156 12.57 16.08 19.18
N GLU A 157 11.42 15.49 19.50
CA GLU A 157 11.15 14.05 19.43
C GLU A 157 10.97 13.58 17.99
N ILE A 158 10.67 14.50 17.06
CA ILE A 158 10.45 14.18 15.64
C ILE A 158 11.73 14.48 14.87
N ALA A 159 12.32 13.44 14.29
CA ALA A 159 13.58 13.54 13.56
C ALA A 159 13.36 14.09 12.14
N LEU A 160 13.01 15.38 12.02
CA LEU A 160 12.84 16.05 10.73
C LEU A 160 14.14 16.66 10.23
N ASN A 161 14.49 16.39 8.97
CA ASN A 161 15.59 17.04 8.26
C ASN A 161 15.23 18.48 7.82
N GLU A 162 16.22 19.26 7.40
CA GLU A 162 16.04 20.67 7.03
C GLU A 162 15.03 20.85 5.87
N VAL A 163 15.11 20.00 4.85
CA VAL A 163 14.21 20.05 3.67
C VAL A 163 12.76 19.73 4.05
N GLN A 164 12.56 18.79 4.96
CA GLN A 164 11.23 18.42 5.49
C GLN A 164 10.63 19.57 6.32
N GLN A 165 11.44 20.21 7.16
CA GLN A 165 11.00 21.37 7.94
C GLN A 165 10.62 22.55 7.04
N GLU A 166 11.40 22.82 6.00
CA GLU A 166 11.06 23.84 5.01
C GLU A 166 9.75 23.54 4.27
N LEU A 167 9.50 22.27 3.90
CA LEU A 167 8.23 21.89 3.28
C LEU A 167 7.06 22.11 4.24
N LEU A 168 7.20 21.73 5.52
CA LEU A 168 6.15 21.95 6.52
C LEU A 168 5.89 23.45 6.79
N GLN A 169 6.92 24.29 6.71
CA GLN A 169 6.75 25.75 6.74
C GLN A 169 6.02 26.27 5.51
N LEU A 170 6.27 25.69 4.33
CA LEU A 170 5.54 26.01 3.11
C LEU A 170 4.05 25.67 3.26
N PHE A 171 3.72 24.51 3.83
CA PHE A 171 2.34 24.17 4.20
C PHE A 171 1.74 25.19 5.17
N GLN A 172 2.47 25.60 6.20
CA GLN A 172 2.00 26.61 7.16
C GLN A 172 1.69 27.95 6.49
N SER A 173 2.47 28.35 5.49
CA SER A 173 2.26 29.60 4.74
C SER A 173 1.11 29.54 3.72
N SER A 174 0.63 28.33 3.41
CA SER A 174 -0.38 28.06 2.37
C SER A 174 -1.63 27.39 2.96
N ASP A 175 -2.04 27.80 4.17
CA ASP A 175 -3.24 27.28 4.84
C ASP A 175 -3.29 25.74 4.98
N LEU A 176 -2.12 25.11 5.15
CA LEU A 176 -1.94 23.65 5.28
C LEU A 176 -2.39 22.84 4.05
N SER A 177 -2.50 23.48 2.89
CA SER A 177 -2.82 22.82 1.61
C SER A 177 -1.91 23.33 0.49
N LEU A 178 -1.34 22.41 -0.28
CA LEU A 178 -0.43 22.73 -1.38
C LEU A 178 -0.81 21.94 -2.64
N ALA A 179 -0.76 22.58 -3.81
CA ALA A 179 -0.94 21.86 -5.06
C ALA A 179 0.23 20.89 -5.29
N GLN A 180 -0.05 19.70 -5.85
CA GLN A 180 1.00 18.71 -6.11
C GLN A 180 2.15 19.28 -6.96
N GLN A 181 1.83 20.16 -7.93
CA GLN A 181 2.81 20.80 -8.80
C GLN A 181 3.76 21.74 -8.03
N GLN A 182 3.28 22.39 -6.96
CA GLN A 182 4.10 23.23 -6.10
C GLN A 182 5.07 22.39 -5.27
N VAL A 183 4.59 21.29 -4.69
CA VAL A 183 5.43 20.33 -3.94
C VAL A 183 6.46 19.67 -4.85
N GLU A 184 6.08 19.36 -6.09
CA GLU A 184 6.99 18.81 -7.09
C GLU A 184 8.10 19.79 -7.48
N THR A 185 7.74 21.06 -7.68
CA THR A 185 8.72 22.12 -8.00
C THR A 185 9.69 22.36 -6.83
N PHE A 186 9.16 22.38 -5.60
CA PHE A 186 9.97 22.48 -4.38
C PHE A 186 10.96 21.31 -4.27
N SER A 187 10.46 20.08 -4.42
CA SER A 187 11.27 18.87 -4.27
C SER A 187 12.38 18.79 -5.33
N LYS A 188 12.07 19.13 -6.59
CA LYS A 188 13.06 19.21 -7.69
C LYS A 188 14.16 20.22 -7.40
N THR A 189 13.82 21.38 -6.84
CA THR A 189 14.80 22.44 -6.49
C THR A 189 15.76 21.97 -5.40
N ARG A 190 15.31 21.07 -4.53
CA ARG A 190 16.11 20.47 -3.44
C ARG A 190 16.78 19.14 -3.84
N GLY A 191 16.59 18.67 -5.08
CA GLY A 191 17.16 17.43 -5.57
C GLY A 191 16.55 16.15 -4.97
N VAL A 192 15.32 16.23 -4.46
CA VAL A 192 14.60 15.11 -3.82
C VAL A 192 13.33 14.77 -4.62
N PHE A 193 12.92 13.50 -4.62
CA PHE A 193 11.64 13.11 -5.21
C PHE A 193 10.46 13.49 -4.29
N LYS A 194 9.38 14.04 -4.87
CA LYS A 194 8.22 14.51 -4.11
C LYS A 194 7.63 13.41 -3.22
N ASN A 195 7.40 12.21 -3.77
CA ASN A 195 6.79 11.10 -3.04
C ASN A 195 7.68 10.65 -1.88
N GLN A 196 8.99 10.52 -2.11
CA GLN A 196 9.95 10.16 -1.07
C GLN A 196 9.99 11.21 0.05
N LEU A 197 9.90 12.49 -0.30
CA LEU A 197 9.87 13.57 0.69
C LEU A 197 8.61 13.49 1.54
N ILE A 198 7.43 13.32 0.94
CA ILE A 198 6.15 13.16 1.66
C ILE A 198 6.17 11.90 2.54
N ASP A 199 6.56 10.75 1.98
CA ASP A 199 6.63 9.47 2.71
C ASP A 199 7.57 9.58 3.91
N SER A 200 8.73 10.21 3.73
CA SER A 200 9.70 10.38 4.83
C SER A 200 9.19 11.28 5.95
N ILE A 201 8.36 12.28 5.65
CA ILE A 201 7.71 13.13 6.66
C ILE A 201 6.65 12.33 7.39
N ASN A 202 5.81 11.61 6.66
CA ASN A 202 4.76 10.79 7.23
C ASN A 202 5.34 9.71 8.15
N GLU A 203 6.39 9.01 7.71
CA GLU A 203 7.11 8.02 8.53
C GLU A 203 7.68 8.64 9.82
N SER A 204 8.30 9.82 9.72
CA SER A 204 8.87 10.52 10.88
C SER A 204 7.81 10.95 11.89
N CYS A 205 6.60 11.29 11.43
CA CYS A 205 5.52 11.78 12.29
C CYS A 205 4.56 10.66 12.76
N TYR A 206 4.61 9.47 12.15
CA TYR A 206 3.66 8.39 12.39
C TYR A 206 3.66 7.90 13.83
N GLU A 207 4.84 7.74 14.45
CA GLU A 207 4.93 7.28 15.85
C GLU A 207 4.26 8.23 16.84
N GLN A 208 4.26 9.53 16.55
CA GLN A 208 3.71 10.56 17.42
C GLN A 208 2.22 10.79 17.19
N LEU A 209 1.78 10.74 15.94
CA LEU A 209 0.40 11.04 15.55
C LEU A 209 -0.49 9.78 15.52
N ASP A 210 0.10 8.58 15.48
CA ASP A 210 -0.57 7.31 15.16
C ASP A 210 -1.34 7.35 13.83
N ASP A 211 -0.94 8.27 12.94
CA ASP A 211 -1.57 8.56 11.66
C ASP A 211 -0.59 9.26 10.70
N VAL A 212 -0.97 9.38 9.42
CA VAL A 212 -0.21 10.15 8.43
C VAL A 212 -0.44 11.65 8.61
N LEU A 213 0.62 12.44 8.47
CA LEU A 213 0.53 13.89 8.61
C LEU A 213 -0.02 14.55 7.35
N ILE A 214 0.50 14.13 6.19
CA ILE A 214 0.20 14.69 4.88
C ILE A 214 -0.61 13.64 4.10
N GLU A 215 -1.80 14.03 3.70
CA GLU A 215 -2.69 13.23 2.85
C GLU A 215 -2.71 13.79 1.42
N GLU A 216 -2.87 12.90 0.45
CA GLU A 216 -3.10 13.25 -0.95
C GLU A 216 -4.61 13.34 -1.18
N ASP A 217 -5.11 14.54 -1.48
CA ASP A 217 -6.51 14.81 -1.79
C ASP A 217 -6.63 15.33 -3.23
N GLY A 218 -6.75 14.40 -4.18
CA GLY A 218 -6.80 14.72 -5.60
C GLY A 218 -5.52 15.43 -6.07
N ASP A 219 -5.65 16.67 -6.54
CA ASP A 219 -4.54 17.46 -7.09
C ASP A 219 -3.78 18.28 -6.02
N THR A 220 -4.10 18.10 -4.74
CA THR A 220 -3.43 18.78 -3.62
C THR A 220 -2.94 17.79 -2.57
N TYR A 221 -1.95 18.24 -1.80
CA TYR A 221 -1.58 17.65 -0.52
C TYR A 221 -2.17 18.50 0.59
N ALA A 222 -2.76 17.87 1.60
CA ALA A 222 -3.35 18.55 2.74
C ALA A 222 -2.81 18.00 4.05
N ILE A 223 -2.65 18.87 5.04
CA ILE A 223 -2.30 18.50 6.41
C ILE A 223 -3.49 18.82 7.31
N TYR A 224 -3.90 17.84 8.14
CA TYR A 224 -4.92 18.10 9.14
C TYR A 224 -4.38 19.04 10.23
N GLU A 225 -5.07 20.17 10.44
CA GLU A 225 -4.60 21.23 11.34
C GLU A 225 -4.32 20.74 12.76
N ASN A 226 -5.17 19.85 13.30
CA ASN A 226 -4.95 19.28 14.64
C ASN A 226 -3.69 18.43 14.72
N TYR A 227 -3.27 17.78 13.62
CA TYR A 227 -2.01 17.05 13.58
C TYR A 227 -0.84 18.01 13.49
N PHE A 228 -0.93 19.05 12.64
CA PHE A 228 0.11 20.07 12.54
C PHE A 228 0.38 20.78 13.87
N GLN A 229 -0.68 21.16 14.60
CA GLN A 229 -0.56 21.81 15.91
C GLN A 229 0.09 20.93 16.97
N GLN A 230 -0.03 19.61 16.87
CA GLN A 230 0.65 18.67 17.77
C GLN A 230 2.15 18.61 17.54
N LEU A 231 2.63 18.98 16.35
CA LEU A 231 4.06 18.99 16.01
C LEU A 231 4.75 20.28 16.46
N LEU A 232 3.99 21.35 16.71
CA LEU A 232 4.53 22.63 17.12
C LEU A 232 4.93 22.62 18.60
N ARG A 233 6.10 23.18 18.89
CA ARG A 233 6.56 23.37 20.25
C ARG A 233 5.65 24.39 20.96
N LYS A 234 4.97 23.96 22.03
CA LYS A 234 4.24 24.85 22.94
C LYS A 234 5.17 25.73 23.76
#